data_AF-A0AAD6Y4A2-F1
#
_entry.id   AF-A0AAD6Y4A2-F1
#
_cell.length_a   1.000
_cell.length_b   1.000
_cell.length_c   1.000
_cell.angle_alpha   90.00
_cell.angle_beta   90.00
_cell.angle_gamma   90.00
#
_symmetry.space_group_name_H-M   'P 1'
#
loop_
_entity.id
_entity.type
_entity.pdbx_description
1 polymer ?
#
loop_
_entity_poly.entity_id
_entity_poly.type
_entity_poly.pdbx_seq_one_letter_code
_entity_poly.pdbx_strand_id
1 'polypeptide(L)'
;MSWRAESISKTPKREIRFLPALMSIHTQVWRTVFGKPADAIEKSLENADEYMIIDNDPLVERYISVPKDMSQLSCSSFTAGIVEAVLDGLGFPARVTAHNTPTAHFPSRTTILIKLEKSVLEREEVL
;
A
#
# COMPACT_ATOMS: atom_id res chain seq x y z
N MET A 1 20.04 -16.02 14.32
CA MET A 1 19.18 -14.97 13.73
C MET A 1 19.94 -14.29 12.61
N SER A 2 19.82 -14.77 11.37
CA SER A 2 20.45 -14.14 10.21
C SER A 2 19.42 -13.19 9.58
N TRP A 3 19.50 -11.92 9.95
CA TRP A 3 18.70 -10.86 9.32
C TRP A 3 19.56 -10.21 8.24
N ARG A 4 19.33 -10.67 6.99
CA ARG A 4 19.72 -10.11 5.68
C ARG A 4 20.41 -11.16 4.81
N ALA A 5 19.62 -11.78 3.91
CA ALA A 5 20.17 -12.22 2.64
C ALA A 5 20.42 -10.94 1.83
N GLU A 6 21.69 -10.58 1.59
CA GLU A 6 22.04 -9.48 0.70
C GLU A 6 21.51 -9.77 -0.70
N SER A 7 20.74 -8.84 -1.25
CA SER A 7 20.41 -8.83 -2.68
C SER A 7 21.71 -8.67 -3.49
N ILE A 8 21.90 -9.51 -4.51
CA ILE A 8 23.13 -9.67 -5.31
C ILE A 8 23.53 -8.39 -6.11
N SER A 9 22.72 -7.33 -6.14
CA SER A 9 23.08 -6.09 -6.85
C SER A 9 23.85 -5.12 -5.94
N LYS A 10 25.10 -4.80 -6.33
CA LYS A 10 25.98 -3.81 -5.66
C LYS A 10 25.45 -2.36 -5.67
N THR A 11 24.30 -2.13 -6.30
CA THR A 11 23.62 -0.83 -6.30
C THR A 11 22.12 -1.05 -6.08
N PRO A 12 21.50 -0.44 -5.06
CA PRO A 12 20.05 -0.50 -4.90
C PRO A 12 19.38 0.25 -6.06
N LYS A 13 18.41 -0.40 -6.72
CA LYS A 13 17.62 0.25 -7.77
C LYS A 13 16.62 1.22 -7.10
N ARG A 14 16.74 2.51 -7.41
CA ARG A 14 15.75 3.52 -7.00
C ARG A 14 14.68 3.63 -8.08
N GLU A 15 13.44 3.32 -7.74
CA GLU A 15 12.32 3.55 -8.64
C GLU A 15 12.04 5.05 -8.73
N ILE A 16 12.07 5.59 -9.95
CA ILE A 16 11.79 7.01 -10.25
C ILE A 16 10.44 7.21 -10.95
N ARG A 17 9.78 6.11 -11.34
CA ARG A 17 8.44 6.10 -11.91
C ARG A 17 7.46 5.55 -10.88
N PHE A 18 6.28 6.14 -10.80
CA PHE A 18 5.29 5.78 -9.78
C PHE A 18 4.83 4.32 -9.88
N LEU A 19 4.46 3.84 -11.08
CA LEU A 19 3.94 2.47 -11.24
C LEU A 19 4.96 1.38 -10.80
N PRO A 20 6.24 1.43 -11.18
CA PRO A 20 7.26 0.54 -10.62
C PRO A 20 7.41 0.64 -9.10
N ALA A 21 7.34 1.85 -8.53
CA ALA A 21 7.39 2.03 -7.08
C ALA A 21 6.18 1.36 -6.39
N LEU A 22 4.97 1.58 -6.91
CA LEU A 22 3.74 0.95 -6.42
C LEU A 22 3.80 -0.58 -6.52
N MET A 23 4.32 -1.13 -7.62
CA MET A 23 4.54 -2.57 -7.78
C MET A 23 5.56 -3.13 -6.79
N SER A 24 6.61 -2.37 -6.48
CA SER A 24 7.57 -2.73 -5.43
C SER A 24 6.91 -2.79 -4.05
N ILE A 25 6.01 -1.86 -3.74
CA ILE A 25 5.23 -1.88 -2.51
C ILE A 25 4.36 -3.15 -2.43
N HIS A 26 3.59 -3.43 -3.47
CA HIS A 26 2.72 -4.60 -3.54
C HIS A 26 3.48 -5.94 -3.41
N THR A 27 4.69 -6.03 -3.96
CA THR A 27 5.44 -7.30 -4.00
C THR A 27 6.51 -7.44 -2.93
N GLN A 28 7.43 -6.47 -2.83
CA GLN A 28 8.61 -6.56 -1.97
C GLN A 28 8.32 -6.05 -0.57
N VAL A 29 7.73 -4.87 -0.43
CA VAL A 29 7.39 -4.30 0.88
C VAL A 29 6.33 -5.18 1.55
N TRP A 30 5.26 -5.53 0.84
CA TRP A 30 4.21 -6.38 1.39
C TRP A 30 4.74 -7.73 1.87
N ARG A 31 5.60 -8.39 1.07
CA ARG A 31 6.20 -9.67 1.48
C ARG A 31 7.12 -9.52 2.69
N THR A 32 7.87 -8.42 2.77
CA THR A 32 8.78 -8.17 3.88
C THR A 32 8.03 -7.93 5.19
N VAL A 33 6.92 -7.20 5.14
CA VAL A 33 6.14 -6.83 6.33
C VAL A 33 5.13 -7.92 6.70
N PHE A 34 4.46 -8.52 5.71
CA PHE A 34 3.31 -9.41 5.91
C PHE A 34 3.53 -10.85 5.40
N GLY A 35 4.71 -11.19 4.88
CA GLY A 35 5.03 -12.55 4.43
C GLY A 35 4.36 -13.00 3.11
N LYS A 36 3.47 -12.18 2.53
CA LYS A 36 2.81 -12.41 1.24
C LYS A 36 2.83 -11.13 0.39
N PRO A 37 2.75 -11.21 -0.95
CA PRO A 37 2.40 -10.03 -1.75
C PRO A 37 0.99 -9.56 -1.39
N ALA A 38 0.66 -8.30 -1.70
CA ALA A 38 -0.73 -7.85 -1.61
C ALA A 38 -1.59 -8.61 -2.65
N ASP A 39 -2.91 -8.54 -2.50
CA ASP A 39 -3.83 -9.33 -3.31
C ASP A 39 -4.07 -8.69 -4.69
N ALA A 40 -4.13 -7.35 -4.77
CA ALA A 40 -4.24 -6.63 -6.03
C ALA A 40 -3.77 -5.16 -5.93
N ILE A 41 -3.51 -4.57 -7.10
CA ILE A 41 -3.45 -3.12 -7.31
C ILE A 41 -4.55 -2.74 -8.30
N GLU A 42 -5.30 -1.69 -7.99
CA GLU A 42 -6.32 -1.12 -8.85
C GLU A 42 -6.06 0.39 -9.04
N LYS A 43 -6.36 0.93 -10.22
CA LYS A 43 -6.37 2.37 -10.47
C LYS A 43 -7.82 2.85 -10.40
N SER A 44 -8.07 3.99 -9.77
CA SER A 44 -9.40 4.60 -9.78
C SER A 44 -9.83 4.96 -11.21
N LEU A 45 -11.09 4.69 -11.52
CA LEU A 45 -11.71 5.06 -12.81
C LEU A 45 -12.19 6.52 -12.82
N GLU A 46 -12.43 7.08 -11.64
CA GLU A 46 -12.98 8.42 -11.47
C GLU A 46 -11.88 9.46 -11.31
N ASN A 47 -10.78 9.09 -10.63
CA ASN A 47 -9.74 10.00 -10.20
C ASN A 47 -8.37 9.51 -10.67
N ALA A 48 -7.70 10.30 -11.52
CA ALA A 48 -6.41 9.92 -12.09
C ALA A 48 -5.27 9.87 -11.06
N ASP A 49 -5.43 10.61 -9.94
CA ASP A 49 -4.51 10.67 -8.80
C ASP A 49 -4.71 9.54 -7.79
N GLU A 50 -5.66 8.62 -8.02
CA GLU A 50 -6.02 7.60 -7.04
C GLU A 50 -5.66 6.18 -7.49
N TYR A 51 -4.99 5.48 -6.58
CA TYR A 51 -4.59 4.08 -6.70
C TYR A 51 -5.00 3.33 -5.43
N MET A 52 -5.21 2.03 -5.55
CA MET A 52 -5.69 1.20 -4.47
C MET A 52 -4.85 -0.06 -4.38
N ILE A 53 -4.40 -0.41 -3.17
CA ILE A 53 -3.86 -1.73 -2.87
C ILE A 53 -4.94 -2.51 -2.12
N ILE A 54 -5.21 -3.74 -2.56
CA ILE A 54 -6.17 -4.62 -1.92
C ILE A 54 -5.44 -5.64 -1.05
N ASP A 55 -5.88 -5.79 0.20
CA ASP A 55 -5.51 -6.89 1.07
C ASP A 55 -6.79 -7.61 1.52
N ASN A 56 -6.95 -8.86 1.11
CA ASN A 56 -8.15 -9.64 1.38
C ASN A 56 -8.19 -10.20 2.80
N ASP A 57 -7.02 -10.36 3.42
CA ASP A 57 -6.86 -10.93 4.76
C ASP A 57 -5.68 -10.24 5.47
N PRO A 58 -5.87 -8.97 5.88
CA PRO A 58 -4.82 -8.16 6.51
C PRO A 58 -4.44 -8.77 7.86
N LEU A 59 -3.16 -9.10 8.01
CA LEU A 59 -2.63 -9.75 9.23
C LEU A 59 -2.90 -8.95 10.50
N VAL A 60 -2.89 -7.62 10.40
CA VAL A 60 -3.13 -6.71 11.53
C VAL A 60 -4.55 -6.86 12.07
N GLU A 61 -5.54 -7.20 11.24
CA GLU A 61 -6.94 -7.29 11.66
C GLU A 61 -7.37 -8.71 12.03
N ARG A 62 -6.60 -9.75 11.67
CA ARG A 62 -6.99 -11.16 11.83
C ARG A 62 -7.41 -11.53 13.27
N TYR A 63 -6.82 -10.90 14.27
CA TYR A 63 -7.10 -11.15 15.69
C TYR A 63 -7.81 -9.98 16.39
N ILE A 64 -8.30 -9.02 15.62
CA ILE A 64 -8.99 -7.83 16.13
C ILE A 64 -10.45 -7.92 15.70
N SER A 65 -11.35 -7.54 16.59
CA SER A 65 -12.76 -7.34 16.27
C SER A 65 -13.12 -5.90 16.58
N VAL A 66 -13.46 -5.12 15.56
CA VAL A 66 -13.85 -3.72 15.72
C VAL A 66 -15.33 -3.67 16.14
N PRO A 67 -15.67 -3.09 17.31
CA PRO A 67 -17.05 -2.89 17.73
C PRO A 67 -17.83 -2.04 16.72
N LYS A 68 -19.13 -2.29 16.56
CA LYS A 68 -19.97 -1.61 15.55
C LYS A 68 -20.06 -0.10 15.77
N ASP A 69 -19.99 0.34 17.02
CA ASP A 69 -19.95 1.73 17.47
C ASP A 69 -18.61 2.42 17.15
N MET A 70 -17.57 1.65 16.80
CA MET A 70 -16.26 2.14 16.38
C MET A 70 -15.97 1.87 14.90
N SER A 71 -17.01 1.86 14.06
CA SER A 71 -16.92 1.53 12.63
C SER A 71 -15.98 2.42 11.80
N GLN A 72 -15.61 3.59 12.32
CA GLN A 72 -14.62 4.48 11.69
C GLN A 72 -13.17 4.08 11.96
N LEU A 73 -12.91 3.21 12.93
CA LEU A 73 -11.57 2.74 13.26
C LEU A 73 -11.17 1.61 12.31
N SER A 74 -10.14 1.84 11.49
CA SER A 74 -9.46 0.79 10.72
C SER A 74 -8.09 0.53 11.34
N CYS A 75 -7.82 -0.68 11.83
CA CYS A 75 -6.49 -1.03 12.34
C CYS A 75 -5.47 -1.14 11.20
N SER A 76 -5.94 -1.37 9.97
CA SER A 76 -5.14 -1.27 8.77
C SER A 76 -4.65 0.15 8.45
N SER A 77 -5.05 1.18 9.20
CA SER A 77 -4.39 2.50 9.14
C SER A 77 -2.89 2.41 9.46
N PHE A 78 -2.46 1.43 10.26
CA PHE A 78 -1.02 1.15 10.44
C PHE A 78 -0.34 0.76 9.11
N THR A 79 -0.97 -0.14 8.34
CA THR A 79 -0.51 -0.53 7.00
C THR A 79 -0.51 0.64 6.04
N ALA A 80 -1.55 1.49 6.06
CA ALA A 80 -1.58 2.72 5.26
C ALA A 80 -0.39 3.64 5.57
N GLY A 81 -0.05 3.83 6.85
CA GLY A 81 1.12 4.62 7.25
C GLY A 81 2.46 4.06 6.74
N ILE A 82 2.61 2.73 6.69
CA ILE A 82 3.81 2.10 6.08
C ILE A 82 3.89 2.46 4.59
N VAL A 83 2.77 2.34 3.87
CA VAL A 83 2.71 2.66 2.44
C VAL A 83 3.03 4.14 2.20
N GLU A 84 2.44 5.03 2.99
CA GLU A 84 2.68 6.48 2.92
C GLU A 84 4.16 6.80 3.12
N ALA A 85 4.79 6.26 4.17
CA ALA A 85 6.19 6.49 4.47
C ALA A 85 7.14 5.98 3.36
N VAL A 86 6.83 4.83 2.75
CA VAL A 86 7.63 4.32 1.62
C VAL A 86 7.49 5.21 0.39
N LEU A 87 6.28 5.65 0.07
CA LEU A 87 6.04 6.55 -1.06
C LEU A 87 6.73 7.90 -0.86
N ASP A 88 6.61 8.50 0.33
CA ASP A 88 7.30 9.74 0.70
C ASP A 88 8.83 9.59 0.57
N GLY A 89 9.41 8.52 1.13
CA GLY A 89 10.84 8.25 1.03
C GLY A 89 11.36 8.01 -0.40
N LEU A 90 10.47 7.59 -1.32
CA LEU A 90 10.75 7.46 -2.75
C LEU A 90 10.44 8.75 -3.54
N GLY A 91 9.94 9.79 -2.88
CA GLY A 91 9.61 11.08 -3.48
C GLY A 91 8.29 11.08 -4.24
N PHE A 92 7.32 10.24 -3.84
CA PHE A 92 5.95 10.22 -4.34
C PHE A 92 4.98 10.62 -3.23
N PRO A 93 5.01 11.88 -2.74
CA PRO A 93 4.13 12.29 -1.66
C PRO A 93 2.66 12.02 -2.00
N ALA A 94 1.97 11.45 -1.03
CA ALA A 94 0.61 10.96 -1.18
C ALA A 94 -0.08 10.96 0.17
N ARG A 95 -1.40 11.14 0.18
CA ARG A 95 -2.22 10.82 1.34
C ARG A 95 -2.67 9.38 1.22
N VAL A 96 -2.42 8.57 2.23
CA VAL A 96 -2.81 7.16 2.23
C VAL A 96 -3.81 6.87 3.35
N THR A 97 -4.92 6.22 3.02
CA THR A 97 -5.97 5.86 3.98
C THR A 97 -6.36 4.40 3.85
N ALA A 98 -6.80 3.79 4.96
CA ALA A 98 -7.30 2.42 4.98
C ALA A 98 -8.82 2.42 5.10
N HIS A 99 -9.48 1.58 4.30
CA HIS A 99 -10.93 1.45 4.27
C HIS A 99 -11.32 -0.03 4.28
N ASN A 100 -12.18 -0.42 5.21
CA ASN A 100 -12.73 -1.76 5.24
C ASN A 100 -13.72 -1.91 4.08
N THR A 101 -13.44 -2.81 3.14
CA THR A 101 -14.19 -3.04 1.91
C THR A 101 -14.61 -4.53 1.82
N PRO A 102 -15.39 -5.02 2.80
CA PRO A 102 -15.70 -6.43 2.93
C PRO A 102 -16.43 -6.98 1.71
N THR A 103 -16.15 -8.23 1.36
CA THR A 103 -16.89 -9.01 0.36
C THR A 103 -17.40 -10.30 0.97
N ALA A 104 -18.30 -11.00 0.27
CA ALA A 104 -18.83 -12.29 0.74
C ALA A 104 -17.73 -13.33 1.00
N HIS A 105 -16.65 -13.32 0.21
CA HIS A 105 -15.52 -14.25 0.36
C HIS A 105 -14.45 -13.75 1.35
N PHE A 106 -14.34 -12.43 1.51
CA PHE A 106 -13.31 -11.77 2.32
C PHE A 106 -13.94 -10.73 3.24
N PRO A 107 -14.43 -11.14 4.42
CA PRO A 107 -15.13 -10.23 5.35
C PRO A 107 -14.20 -9.21 6.02
N SER A 108 -12.89 -9.46 6.03
CA SER A 108 -11.87 -8.53 6.55
C SER A 108 -11.11 -7.81 5.44
N ARG A 109 -11.61 -7.86 4.19
CA ARG A 109 -10.95 -7.19 3.05
C ARG A 109 -10.81 -5.70 3.37
N THR A 110 -9.60 -5.20 3.14
CA THR A 110 -9.25 -3.80 3.29
C THR A 110 -8.67 -3.25 1.99
N THR A 111 -9.07 -2.04 1.65
CA THR A 111 -8.51 -1.24 0.58
C THR A 111 -7.63 -0.15 1.17
N ILE A 112 -6.36 -0.11 0.78
CA ILE A 112 -5.46 1.01 1.03
C ILE A 112 -5.56 1.97 -0.15
N LEU A 113 -6.24 3.09 0.05
CA LEU A 113 -6.40 4.16 -0.94
C LEU A 113 -5.17 5.08 -0.87
N ILE A 114 -4.55 5.29 -2.02
CA ILE A 114 -3.40 6.17 -2.23
C ILE A 114 -3.88 7.32 -3.10
N LYS A 115 -3.91 8.53 -2.56
CA LYS A 115 -4.20 9.75 -3.32
C LYS A 115 -2.92 10.56 -3.49
N LEU A 116 -2.40 10.57 -4.70
CA LEU A 116 -1.15 11.24 -5.04
C LEU A 116 -1.29 12.76 -4.96
N GLU A 117 -0.23 13.45 -4.55
CA GLU A 117 -0.17 14.89 -4.72
C GLU A 117 -0.08 15.27 -6.21
N LYS A 118 -0.63 16.44 -6.56
CA LYS A 118 -0.60 16.96 -7.93
C LYS A 118 0.82 17.04 -8.50
N SER A 119 1.81 17.38 -7.66
CA SER A 119 3.22 17.46 -8.01
C SER A 119 3.78 16.14 -8.56
N VAL A 120 3.26 15.00 -8.09
CA VAL A 120 3.66 13.67 -8.56
C VAL A 120 3.13 13.42 -9.96
N LEU A 121 1.87 13.76 -10.22
CA LEU A 121 1.25 13.61 -11.54
C LEU A 121 1.96 14.48 -12.58
N GLU A 122 2.19 15.76 -12.25
CA GLU A 122 2.91 16.69 -13.13
C GLU A 122 4.32 16.17 -13.47
N ARG A 123 5.01 15.56 -12.50
CA ARG A 123 6.32 14.94 -12.75
C ARG A 123 6.22 13.69 -13.63
N GLU A 124 5.24 12.82 -13.41
CA GLU A 124 5.05 11.60 -14.19
C GLU A 124 4.68 11.88 -15.66
N GLU A 125 4.02 13.00 -15.94
CA GLU A 125 3.67 13.41 -17.32
C GLU A 125 4.89 13.84 -18.15
N VAL A 126 5.94 14.34 -17.51
CA VAL A 126 7.16 14.86 -18.18
C VAL A 126 8.24 13.78 -18.34
N LEU A 127 8.17 12.69 -17.57
CA LEU A 127 9.13 11.58 -17.56
C LEU A 127 8.73 10.42 -18.50
#